data_AF-A0A7J6X1Q0-F1
#
_entry.id   AF-A0A7J6X1Q0-F1
#
_cell.length_a   1.000
_cell.length_b   1.000
_cell.length_c   1.000
_cell.angle_alpha   90.00
_cell.angle_beta   90.00
_cell.angle_gamma   90.00
#
_symmetry.space_group_name_H-M   'P 1'
#
loop_
_entity.id
_entity.type
_entity.pdbx_description
1 polymer ?
#
loop_
_entity_poly.entity_id
_entity_poly.type
_entity_poly.pdbx_seq_one_letter_code
_entity_poly.pdbx_strand_id
1 'polypeptide(L)'
;MQLRFGSFPVVVGSSVEIEMAKHFLKVHDLKFAYTIVSRPKLCAGKYTTYDYTDVGWAPYGPYWRHVRKICLTELLNSKKLDSYEYIRVEEGRALLFGLYTSCGNSITLKDHFSDFTLNNITRMTLKSEELKKIADEGFFLNGAMNIGDSIPWINFLDMQGYVKRMKAFRNKVDPFLESEVDEHIARRHDYIYMKKEFVPKDMVDVLLQLVTLMIQILILNYLAIKSRALHWT
;
A
#
# COMPACT_ATOMS: atom_id res chain seq x y z
N MET A 1 -12.33 28.49 0.87
CA MET A 1 -12.00 28.90 2.26
C MET A 1 -10.48 28.78 2.45
N GLN A 2 -9.84 29.65 3.23
CA GLN A 2 -8.40 29.53 3.56
C GLN A 2 -8.24 29.46 5.08
N LEU A 3 -7.49 28.47 5.55
CA LEU A 3 -7.17 28.23 6.95
C LEU A 3 -5.65 28.30 7.17
N ARG A 4 -5.22 28.37 8.42
CA ARG A 4 -3.82 28.20 8.80
C ARG A 4 -3.67 26.96 9.66
N PHE A 5 -2.90 25.97 9.18
CA PHE A 5 -2.55 24.77 9.92
C PHE A 5 -1.12 24.94 10.44
N GLY A 6 -1.01 25.34 11.71
CA GLY A 6 0.26 25.74 12.31
C GLY A 6 0.92 26.86 11.50
N SER A 7 2.07 26.56 10.90
CA SER A 7 2.89 27.50 10.13
C SER A 7 2.49 27.59 8.66
N PHE A 8 1.56 26.75 8.18
CA PHE A 8 1.23 26.64 6.75
C PHE A 8 -0.16 27.18 6.42
N PRO A 9 -0.30 28.03 5.39
CA PRO A 9 -1.61 28.38 4.85
C PRO A 9 -2.18 27.19 4.06
N VAL A 10 -3.44 26.84 4.30
CA VAL A 10 -4.15 25.73 3.65
C VAL A 10 -5.40 26.25 2.97
N VAL A 11 -5.59 25.91 1.70
CA VAL A 11 -6.81 26.22 0.96
C VAL A 11 -7.75 25.03 1.03
N VAL A 12 -8.96 25.26 1.53
CA VAL A 12 -10.02 24.25 1.63
C VAL A 12 -10.99 24.44 0.47
N GLY A 13 -11.08 23.41 -0.38
CA GLY A 13 -12.11 23.28 -1.41
C GLY A 13 -13.37 22.66 -0.82
N SER A 14 -14.32 23.49 -0.40
CA SER A 14 -15.56 23.07 0.28
C SER A 14 -16.83 23.60 -0.39
N SER A 15 -16.83 23.82 -1.71
CA SER A 15 -18.03 24.27 -2.43
C SER A 15 -18.96 23.11 -2.74
N VAL A 16 -20.27 23.39 -2.71
CA VAL A 16 -21.32 22.43 -3.08
C VAL A 16 -21.30 22.18 -4.60
N GLU A 17 -20.80 23.12 -5.41
CA GLU A 17 -20.63 22.89 -6.84
C GLU A 17 -19.47 21.92 -7.11
N ILE A 18 -19.79 20.86 -7.86
CA ILE A 18 -18.87 19.88 -8.47
C ILE A 18 -17.70 20.56 -9.23
N GLU A 19 -17.87 21.82 -9.64
CA GLU A 19 -16.90 22.57 -10.43
C GLU A 19 -15.56 22.79 -9.74
N MET A 20 -15.52 23.08 -8.43
CA MET A 20 -14.23 23.25 -7.74
C MET A 20 -13.48 21.93 -7.60
N ALA A 21 -14.18 20.84 -7.29
CA ALA A 21 -13.58 19.50 -7.26
C ALA A 21 -13.05 19.11 -8.64
N LYS A 22 -13.81 19.38 -9.72
CA LYS A 22 -13.34 19.20 -11.11
C LYS A 22 -12.12 20.07 -11.41
N HIS A 23 -12.07 21.30 -10.90
CA HIS A 23 -10.96 22.21 -11.14
C HIS A 23 -9.65 21.65 -10.56
N PHE A 24 -9.69 21.17 -9.30
CA PHE A 24 -8.52 20.57 -8.64
C PHE A 24 -8.16 19.18 -9.17
N LEU A 25 -9.14 18.31 -9.38
CA LEU A 25 -8.92 16.89 -9.64
C LEU A 25 -8.92 16.51 -11.14
N LYS A 26 -9.32 17.42 -12.03
CA LYS A 26 -9.41 17.14 -13.48
C LYS A 26 -8.77 18.21 -14.35
N VAL A 27 -9.04 19.50 -14.11
CA VAL A 27 -8.56 20.59 -14.98
C VAL A 27 -7.08 20.91 -14.73
N HIS A 28 -6.66 20.87 -13.46
CA HIS A 28 -5.30 21.14 -13.04
C HIS A 28 -4.67 19.95 -12.30
N ASP A 29 -5.17 18.74 -12.60
CA ASP A 29 -4.80 17.49 -11.94
C ASP A 29 -3.28 17.27 -11.92
N LEU A 30 -2.58 17.49 -13.04
CA LEU A 30 -1.13 17.35 -13.11
C LEU A 30 -0.40 18.40 -12.25
N LYS A 31 -0.77 19.68 -12.35
CA LYS A 31 -0.13 20.75 -11.55
C LYS A 31 -0.31 20.50 -10.05
N PHE A 32 -1.48 20.04 -9.65
CA PHE A 32 -1.78 19.70 -8.26
C PHE A 32 -1.14 18.38 -7.82
N ALA A 33 -1.03 17.41 -8.73
CA ALA A 33 -0.32 16.15 -8.52
C ALA A 33 1.20 16.35 -8.40
N TYR A 34 1.80 17.39 -8.99
CA TYR A 34 3.23 17.64 -8.88
C TYR A 34 3.64 18.51 -7.67
N THR A 35 2.75 19.38 -7.16
CA THR A 35 3.22 20.53 -6.36
C THR A 35 2.62 20.66 -4.96
N ILE A 36 1.30 20.48 -4.75
CA ILE A 36 0.63 20.92 -3.50
C ILE A 36 -0.42 19.93 -2.96
N VAL A 37 -1.14 19.19 -3.81
CA VAL A 37 -2.24 18.30 -3.37
C VAL A 37 -1.79 16.85 -3.25
N SER A 38 -0.65 16.50 -3.83
CA SER A 38 -0.40 15.10 -4.17
C SER A 38 -0.01 14.20 -3.02
N ARG A 39 0.45 14.75 -1.87
CA ARG A 39 0.84 14.10 -0.60
C ARG A 39 1.85 15.04 0.08
N PRO A 40 1.44 15.90 1.04
CA PRO A 40 2.37 16.69 1.83
C PRO A 40 3.44 15.77 2.44
N LYS A 41 4.70 16.22 2.51
CA LYS A 41 5.81 15.44 3.07
C LYS A 41 5.70 15.38 4.60
N LEU A 42 4.73 14.62 5.09
CA LEU A 42 4.49 14.39 6.51
C LEU A 42 5.51 13.39 7.07
N CYS A 43 5.72 13.43 8.38
CA CYS A 43 6.60 12.50 9.08
C CYS A 43 6.18 11.04 8.89
N ALA A 44 4.87 10.77 8.79
CA ALA A 44 4.34 9.43 8.51
C ALA A 44 4.98 8.84 7.24
N GLY A 45 4.84 9.51 6.09
CA GLY A 45 5.42 9.03 4.83
C GLY A 45 6.95 8.89 4.86
N LYS A 46 7.64 9.68 5.70
CA LYS A 46 9.10 9.53 5.86
C LYS A 46 9.47 8.26 6.63
N TYR A 47 8.84 8.07 7.79
CA TYR A 47 9.29 7.10 8.78
C TYR A 47 8.57 5.76 8.69
N THR A 48 7.36 5.70 8.13
CA THR A 48 6.60 4.45 7.98
C THR A 48 6.73 3.86 6.57
N THR A 49 6.98 4.66 5.53
CA THR A 49 6.91 4.20 4.13
C THR A 49 8.17 4.41 3.29
N TYR A 50 9.33 4.06 3.86
CA TYR A 50 10.62 4.01 3.13
C TYR A 50 10.93 5.35 2.43
N ASP A 51 10.81 6.47 3.14
CA ASP A 51 11.02 7.82 2.61
C ASP A 51 10.15 8.15 1.40
N TYR A 52 8.82 8.03 1.55
CA TYR A 52 7.83 8.38 0.53
C TYR A 52 7.95 7.52 -0.74
N THR A 53 8.15 6.21 -0.62
CA THR A 53 8.23 5.32 -1.81
C THR A 53 7.02 4.40 -1.96
N ASP A 54 6.10 4.34 -1.00
CA ASP A 54 4.85 3.60 -1.19
C ASP A 54 3.85 4.35 -2.10
N VAL A 55 2.82 3.64 -2.57
CA VAL A 55 1.78 4.22 -3.46
C VAL A 55 0.97 5.33 -2.78
N GLY A 56 0.90 5.30 -1.45
CA GLY A 56 0.21 6.24 -0.57
C GLY A 56 1.01 7.47 -0.15
N TRP A 57 2.34 7.51 -0.27
CA TRP A 57 3.11 8.73 0.02
C TRP A 57 4.01 9.21 -1.11
N ALA A 58 4.30 8.37 -2.11
CA ALA A 58 5.17 8.76 -3.20
C ALA A 58 4.65 9.94 -4.02
N PRO A 59 5.53 10.91 -4.35
CA PRO A 59 5.16 12.04 -5.19
C PRO A 59 4.78 11.56 -6.59
N TYR A 60 3.89 12.30 -7.24
CA TYR A 60 3.51 11.96 -8.60
C TYR A 60 4.73 12.03 -9.53
N GLY A 61 4.95 10.97 -10.30
CA GLY A 61 6.09 10.87 -11.19
C GLY A 61 6.09 9.56 -11.97
N PRO A 62 7.12 9.29 -12.79
CA PRO A 62 7.25 8.03 -13.53
C PRO A 62 7.16 6.80 -12.62
N TYR A 63 7.83 6.83 -11.46
CA TYR A 63 7.79 5.76 -10.47
C TYR A 63 6.38 5.51 -9.95
N TRP A 64 5.72 6.53 -9.38
CA TRP A 64 4.36 6.38 -8.84
C TRP A 64 3.36 5.90 -9.89
N ARG A 65 3.44 6.44 -11.13
CA ARG A 65 2.58 5.99 -12.24
C ARG A 65 2.82 4.53 -12.58
N HIS A 66 4.06 4.08 -12.56
CA HIS A 66 4.42 2.69 -12.83
C HIS A 66 3.89 1.76 -11.74
N VAL A 67 4.14 2.04 -10.47
CA VAL A 67 3.64 1.22 -9.36
C VAL A 67 2.11 1.22 -9.32
N ARG A 68 1.46 2.38 -9.49
CA ARG A 68 -0.01 2.46 -9.59
C ARG A 68 -0.56 1.63 -10.75
N LYS A 69 0.12 1.62 -11.90
CA LYS A 69 -0.28 0.79 -13.04
C LYS A 69 -0.23 -0.69 -12.65
N ILE A 70 0.86 -1.16 -12.04
CA ILE A 70 0.99 -2.54 -11.57
C ILE A 70 -0.16 -2.89 -10.61
N CYS A 71 -0.44 -2.04 -9.61
CA CYS A 71 -1.54 -2.29 -8.67
C CYS A 71 -2.88 -2.46 -9.40
N LEU A 72 -3.19 -1.60 -10.36
CA LEU A 72 -4.48 -1.64 -11.07
C LEU A 72 -4.56 -2.76 -12.11
N THR A 73 -3.48 -3.05 -12.83
CA THR A 73 -3.52 -4.03 -13.93
C THR A 73 -3.21 -5.44 -13.48
N GLU A 74 -2.41 -5.63 -12.43
CA GLU A 74 -1.93 -6.95 -12.03
C GLU A 74 -2.52 -7.44 -10.70
N LEU A 75 -2.75 -6.54 -9.74
CA LEU A 75 -3.19 -6.93 -8.39
C LEU A 75 -4.70 -6.76 -8.18
N LEU A 76 -5.26 -5.64 -8.63
CA LEU A 76 -6.64 -5.21 -8.36
C LEU A 76 -7.51 -5.20 -9.62
N ASN A 77 -7.13 -5.94 -10.66
CA ASN A 77 -7.97 -6.11 -11.85
C ASN A 77 -9.18 -7.00 -11.55
N SER A 78 -10.24 -6.89 -12.36
CA SER A 78 -11.48 -7.65 -12.15
C SER A 78 -11.25 -9.15 -12.06
N LYS A 79 -10.44 -9.73 -12.96
CA LYS A 79 -10.15 -11.18 -12.97
C LYS A 79 -9.51 -11.66 -11.67
N LYS A 80 -8.63 -10.86 -11.07
CA LYS A 80 -7.99 -11.16 -9.78
C LYS A 80 -8.99 -11.02 -8.63
N LEU A 81 -9.78 -9.95 -8.62
CA LEU A 81 -10.81 -9.75 -7.60
C LEU A 81 -11.89 -10.84 -7.65
N ASP A 82 -12.20 -11.37 -8.82
CA ASP A 82 -13.09 -12.52 -9.03
C ASP A 82 -12.46 -13.81 -8.50
N SER A 83 -11.16 -14.02 -8.74
CA SER A 83 -10.45 -15.18 -8.18
C SER A 83 -10.42 -15.19 -6.64
N TYR A 84 -10.56 -14.02 -6.00
CA TYR A 84 -10.65 -13.88 -4.54
C TYR A 84 -12.09 -13.79 -4.02
N GLU A 85 -13.10 -14.03 -4.86
CA GLU A 85 -14.52 -13.95 -4.44
C GLU A 85 -14.82 -14.87 -3.24
N TYR A 86 -14.26 -16.08 -3.24
CA TYR A 86 -14.45 -17.04 -2.16
C TYR A 86 -14.05 -16.48 -0.78
N ILE A 87 -13.02 -15.62 -0.71
CA ILE A 87 -12.58 -14.96 0.53
C ILE A 87 -13.71 -14.07 1.05
N ARG A 88 -14.29 -13.23 0.19
CA ARG A 88 -15.39 -12.32 0.58
C ARG A 88 -16.62 -13.10 1.03
N VAL A 89 -16.93 -14.22 0.39
CA VAL A 89 -18.04 -15.11 0.76
C VAL A 89 -17.80 -15.74 2.14
N GLU A 90 -16.61 -16.27 2.37
CA GLU A 90 -16.25 -16.90 3.65
C GLU A 90 -16.22 -15.90 4.81
N GLU A 91 -15.55 -14.75 4.64
CA GLU A 91 -15.52 -13.70 5.65
C GLU A 91 -16.91 -13.11 5.89
N GLY A 92 -17.75 -13.03 4.85
CA GLY A 92 -19.12 -12.54 4.98
C GLY A 92 -19.99 -13.49 5.80
N ARG A 93 -19.82 -14.80 5.61
CA ARG A 93 -20.47 -15.82 6.45
C ARG A 93 -19.96 -15.77 7.89
N ALA A 94 -18.66 -15.60 8.10
CA ALA A 94 -18.08 -15.48 9.43
C ALA A 94 -18.63 -14.26 10.19
N LEU A 95 -18.76 -13.12 9.50
CA LEU A 95 -19.40 -11.91 10.05
C LEU A 95 -20.85 -12.20 10.45
N LEU A 96 -21.67 -12.74 9.55
CA LEU A 96 -23.08 -13.05 9.84
C LEU A 96 -23.22 -14.04 11.00
N PHE A 97 -22.37 -15.05 11.05
CA PHE A 97 -22.36 -16.03 12.14
C PHE A 97 -22.00 -15.36 13.48
N GLY A 98 -20.97 -14.51 13.52
CA GLY A 98 -20.58 -13.78 14.72
C GLY A 98 -21.66 -12.80 15.22
N LEU A 99 -22.41 -12.18 14.30
CA LEU A 99 -23.57 -11.35 14.66
C LEU A 99 -24.72 -12.21 15.21
N TYR A 100 -24.99 -13.35 14.58
CA TYR A 100 -26.04 -14.27 15.01
C TYR A 100 -25.78 -14.83 16.42
N THR A 101 -24.54 -15.25 16.72
CA THR A 101 -24.17 -15.75 18.05
C THR A 101 -24.23 -14.68 19.14
N SER A 102 -24.13 -13.41 18.75
CA SER A 102 -24.21 -12.27 19.68
C SER A 102 -25.63 -11.73 19.86
N CYS A 103 -26.64 -12.39 19.28
CA CYS A 103 -28.04 -11.98 19.40
C CYS A 103 -28.48 -11.85 20.87
N GLY A 104 -29.19 -10.77 21.19
CA GLY A 104 -29.63 -10.45 22.55
C GLY A 104 -28.61 -9.67 23.38
N ASN A 105 -27.37 -9.52 22.91
CA ASN A 105 -26.34 -8.69 23.55
C ASN A 105 -26.11 -7.40 22.76
N SER A 106 -25.74 -6.32 23.46
CA SER A 106 -25.25 -5.10 22.81
C SER A 106 -23.86 -5.35 22.23
N ILE A 107 -23.70 -5.11 20.92
CA ILE A 107 -22.43 -5.30 20.22
C ILE A 107 -21.93 -4.01 19.58
N THR A 108 -20.61 -3.89 19.47
CA THR A 108 -19.96 -2.80 18.74
C THR A 108 -19.77 -3.21 17.27
N LEU A 109 -20.71 -2.81 16.40
CA LEU A 109 -20.65 -3.14 14.97
C LEU A 109 -19.36 -2.66 14.27
N LYS A 110 -18.75 -1.58 14.77
CA LYS A 110 -17.48 -1.06 14.25
C LYS A 110 -16.39 -2.13 14.24
N ASP A 111 -16.26 -2.87 15.34
CA ASP A 111 -15.19 -3.86 15.50
C ASP A 111 -15.42 -5.05 14.54
N HIS A 112 -16.67 -5.51 14.42
CA HIS A 112 -17.05 -6.56 13.47
C HIS A 112 -16.78 -6.17 12.00
N PHE A 113 -17.08 -4.92 11.61
CA PHE A 113 -16.81 -4.46 10.25
C PHE A 113 -15.33 -4.20 9.98
N SER A 114 -14.60 -3.70 10.98
CA SER A 114 -13.15 -3.55 10.93
C SER A 114 -12.46 -4.91 10.74
N ASP A 115 -12.88 -5.92 11.51
CA ASP A 115 -12.39 -7.29 11.39
C ASP A 115 -12.70 -7.90 10.03
N PHE A 116 -13.95 -7.79 9.56
CA PHE A 116 -14.35 -8.26 8.24
C PHE A 116 -13.50 -7.63 7.12
N THR A 117 -13.31 -6.31 7.16
CA THR A 117 -12.51 -5.60 6.15
C THR A 117 -11.05 -6.02 6.19
N LEU A 118 -10.47 -6.08 7.39
CA LEU A 118 -9.06 -6.40 7.54
C LEU A 118 -8.76 -7.86 7.19
N ASN A 119 -9.63 -8.80 7.57
CA ASN A 119 -9.48 -10.21 7.17
C ASN A 119 -9.57 -10.39 5.65
N ASN A 120 -10.47 -9.66 4.98
CA ASN A 120 -10.52 -9.67 3.52
C ASN A 120 -9.21 -9.18 2.90
N ILE A 121 -8.68 -8.06 3.38
CA ILE A 121 -7.43 -7.49 2.87
C ILE A 121 -6.27 -8.46 3.13
N THR A 122 -6.07 -8.90 4.38
CA THR A 122 -4.95 -9.79 4.72
C THR A 122 -5.03 -11.09 3.94
N ARG A 123 -6.18 -11.75 3.86
CA ARG A 123 -6.29 -13.00 3.11
C ARG A 123 -6.03 -12.86 1.60
N MET A 124 -6.28 -11.68 1.01
CA MET A 124 -5.94 -11.39 -0.39
C MET A 124 -4.46 -11.03 -0.58
N THR A 125 -3.83 -10.41 0.43
CA THR A 125 -2.43 -9.96 0.35
C THR A 125 -1.43 -10.99 0.86
N LEU A 126 -1.57 -11.41 2.13
CA LEU A 126 -0.68 -12.26 2.92
C LEU A 126 -1.48 -12.85 4.09
N LYS A 127 -1.55 -14.18 4.21
CA LYS A 127 -2.31 -14.83 5.28
C LYS A 127 -1.55 -14.80 6.61
N SER A 128 -1.53 -13.65 7.28
CA SER A 128 -0.83 -13.46 8.56
C SER A 128 -1.67 -12.68 9.58
N GLU A 129 -1.80 -13.21 10.80
CA GLU A 129 -2.42 -12.50 11.93
C GLU A 129 -1.53 -11.35 12.43
N GLU A 130 -0.22 -11.47 12.25
CA GLU A 130 0.72 -10.40 12.57
C GLU A 130 0.52 -9.18 11.65
N LEU A 131 0.19 -9.42 10.38
CA LEU A 131 -0.15 -8.36 9.43
C LEU A 131 -1.33 -7.50 9.91
N LYS A 132 -2.33 -8.10 10.56
CA LYS A 132 -3.46 -7.36 11.13
C LYS A 132 -3.02 -6.35 12.20
N LYS A 133 -2.18 -6.79 13.14
CA LYS A 133 -1.60 -5.91 14.17
C LYS A 133 -0.71 -4.82 13.58
N ILE A 134 0.05 -5.15 12.52
CA ILE A 134 0.86 -4.18 11.78
C ILE A 134 -0.02 -3.17 11.05
N ALA A 135 -1.11 -3.62 10.42
CA ALA A 135 -2.02 -2.76 9.70
C ALA A 135 -2.72 -1.75 10.62
N ASP A 136 -3.24 -2.19 11.76
CA ASP A 136 -3.92 -1.32 12.72
C ASP A 136 -3.00 -0.19 13.23
N GLU A 137 -1.79 -0.56 13.65
CA GLU A 137 -0.78 0.41 14.08
C GLU A 137 -0.34 1.33 12.94
N GLY A 138 -0.18 0.78 11.73
CA GLY A 138 0.14 1.53 10.53
C GLY A 138 -0.94 2.57 10.18
N PHE A 139 -2.22 2.20 10.22
CA PHE A 139 -3.34 3.12 9.97
C PHE A 139 -3.38 4.23 11.00
N PHE A 140 -3.17 3.91 12.28
CA PHE A 140 -3.09 4.92 13.33
C PHE A 140 -1.97 5.92 13.06
N LEU A 141 -0.74 5.45 12.83
CA LEU A 141 0.42 6.32 12.64
C LEU A 141 0.35 7.15 11.35
N ASN A 142 -0.23 6.60 10.28
CA ASN A 142 -0.40 7.32 9.02
C ASN A 142 -1.56 8.33 9.06
N GLY A 143 -2.56 8.13 9.92
CA GLY A 143 -3.69 9.04 10.12
C GLY A 143 -3.48 10.08 11.23
N ALA A 144 -2.49 9.89 12.09
CA ALA A 144 -2.24 10.76 13.23
C ALA A 144 -1.73 12.14 12.79
N MET A 145 -2.33 13.21 13.35
CA MET A 145 -1.80 14.56 13.19
C MET A 145 -0.59 14.77 14.09
N ASN A 146 0.59 14.84 13.49
CA ASN A 146 1.82 15.21 14.17
C ASN A 146 1.98 16.75 14.20
N ILE A 147 2.10 17.34 15.39
CA ILE A 147 2.30 18.77 15.57
C ILE A 147 3.60 19.24 14.89
N GLY A 148 4.64 18.39 14.88
CA GLY A 148 5.91 18.70 14.21
C GLY A 148 5.78 18.93 12.70
N ASP A 149 4.79 18.29 12.06
CA ASP A 149 4.48 18.53 10.64
C ASP A 149 3.78 19.88 10.39
N SER A 150 3.06 20.39 11.39
CA SER A 150 2.38 21.70 11.31
C SER A 150 3.26 22.85 11.77
N ILE A 151 4.20 22.61 12.67
CA ILE A 151 5.08 23.62 13.28
C ILE A 151 6.54 23.13 13.19
N PRO A 152 7.23 23.36 12.05
CA PRO A 152 8.51 22.72 11.77
C PRO A 152 9.63 23.01 12.77
N TRP A 153 9.65 24.21 13.38
CA TRP A 153 10.72 24.61 14.30
C TRP A 153 10.75 23.81 15.62
N ILE A 154 9.69 23.07 15.96
CA ILE A 154 9.61 22.23 17.16
C ILE A 154 9.61 20.74 16.82
N ASN A 155 9.77 20.39 15.54
CA ASN A 155 9.71 19.01 15.08
C ASN A 155 10.79 18.13 15.75
N PHE A 156 11.94 18.70 16.11
CA PHE A 156 13.03 17.98 16.78
C PHE A 156 12.65 17.50 18.20
N LEU A 157 11.65 18.09 18.84
CA LEU A 157 11.22 17.72 20.19
C LEU A 157 10.39 16.43 20.21
N ASP A 158 9.74 16.07 19.09
CA ASP A 158 8.80 14.95 19.01
C ASP A 158 7.81 14.92 20.20
N MET A 159 7.12 16.04 20.44
CA MET A 159 6.32 16.24 21.67
C MET A 159 5.24 15.16 21.91
N GLN A 160 4.73 14.56 20.83
CA GLN A 160 3.74 13.48 20.90
C GLN A 160 4.37 12.07 20.90
N GLY A 161 5.69 11.97 20.70
CA GLY A 161 6.43 10.71 20.56
C GLY A 161 6.10 9.95 19.28
N TYR A 162 5.42 10.56 18.31
CA TYR A 162 4.96 9.89 17.09
C TYR A 162 6.13 9.56 16.18
N VAL A 163 7.14 10.42 16.05
CA VAL A 163 8.31 10.11 15.22
C VAL A 163 9.06 8.90 15.79
N LYS A 164 9.25 8.86 17.11
CA LYS A 164 9.83 7.70 17.80
C LYS A 164 8.99 6.44 17.59
N ARG A 165 7.67 6.53 17.72
CA ARG A 165 6.73 5.41 17.51
C ARG A 165 6.73 4.92 16.06
N MET A 166 6.81 5.81 15.08
CA MET A 166 6.94 5.47 13.65
C MET A 166 8.23 4.71 13.35
N LYS A 167 9.36 5.13 13.93
CA LYS A 167 10.63 4.41 13.79
C LYS A 167 10.58 3.03 14.44
N ALA A 168 9.99 2.92 15.62
CA ALA A 168 9.81 1.64 16.30
C ALA A 168 8.88 0.70 15.51
N PHE A 169 7.78 1.23 14.97
CA PHE A 169 6.90 0.52 14.05
C PHE A 169 7.69 0.00 12.84
N ARG A 170 8.54 0.84 12.25
CA ARG A 170 9.34 0.46 11.10
C ARG A 170 10.28 -0.72 11.38
N ASN A 171 10.95 -0.70 12.54
CA ASN A 171 11.81 -1.80 12.98
C ASN A 171 11.05 -3.11 13.22
N LYS A 172 9.73 -3.05 13.43
CA LYS A 172 8.87 -4.24 13.54
C LYS A 172 8.43 -4.73 12.17
N VAL A 173 8.09 -3.82 11.26
CA VAL A 173 7.57 -4.16 9.92
C VAL A 173 8.65 -4.72 9.00
N ASP A 174 9.88 -4.21 9.06
CA ASP A 174 10.95 -4.65 8.16
C ASP A 174 11.25 -6.16 8.28
N PRO A 175 11.53 -6.73 9.47
CA PRO A 175 11.79 -8.16 9.59
C PRO A 175 10.59 -9.03 9.19
N PHE A 176 9.37 -8.55 9.45
CA PHE A 176 8.15 -9.24 9.06
C PHE A 176 8.02 -9.32 7.54
N LEU A 177 8.18 -8.20 6.83
CA LEU A 177 8.10 -8.19 5.36
C LEU A 177 9.24 -9.00 4.73
N GLU A 178 10.45 -8.94 5.30
CA GLU A 178 11.59 -9.76 4.87
C GLU A 178 11.27 -11.26 4.98
N SER A 179 10.79 -11.72 6.14
CA SER A 179 10.48 -13.15 6.30
C SER A 179 9.38 -13.63 5.37
N GLU A 180 8.34 -12.82 5.17
CA GLU A 180 7.25 -13.14 4.23
C GLU A 180 7.78 -13.23 2.79
N VAL A 181 8.59 -12.26 2.35
CA VAL A 181 9.19 -12.30 0.99
C VAL A 181 10.10 -13.52 0.83
N ASP A 182 10.92 -13.83 1.82
CA ASP A 182 11.83 -14.99 1.79
C ASP A 182 11.06 -16.32 1.71
N GLU A 183 9.95 -16.46 2.44
CA GLU A 183 9.08 -17.64 2.35
C GLU A 183 8.50 -17.81 0.94
N HIS A 184 8.04 -16.72 0.31
CA HIS A 184 7.50 -16.76 -1.04
C HIS A 184 8.57 -17.08 -2.10
N ILE A 185 9.79 -16.55 -1.92
CA ILE A 185 10.94 -16.89 -2.78
C ILE A 185 11.31 -18.37 -2.63
N ALA A 186 11.42 -18.88 -1.40
CA ALA A 186 11.75 -20.28 -1.13
C ALA A 186 10.72 -21.23 -1.74
N ARG A 187 9.42 -20.97 -1.51
CA ARG A 187 8.34 -21.75 -2.12
C ARG A 187 8.44 -21.75 -3.64
N ARG A 188 8.78 -20.61 -4.26
CA ARG A 188 8.94 -20.55 -5.71
C ARG A 188 10.13 -21.38 -6.20
N HIS A 189 11.24 -21.37 -5.48
CA HIS A 189 12.39 -22.24 -5.79
C HIS A 189 11.99 -23.73 -5.74
N ASP A 190 11.16 -24.13 -4.78
CA ASP A 190 10.66 -25.51 -4.70
C ASP A 190 9.85 -25.91 -5.95
N TYR A 191 9.00 -25.02 -6.47
CA TYR A 191 8.26 -25.28 -7.72
C TYR A 191 9.19 -25.48 -8.92
N ILE A 192 10.25 -24.65 -9.02
CA ILE A 192 11.26 -24.75 -10.08
C ILE A 192 12.02 -26.08 -9.97
N TYR A 193 12.46 -26.43 -8.75
CA TYR A 193 13.16 -27.68 -8.48
C TYR A 193 12.29 -28.90 -8.82
N MET A 194 11.01 -28.86 -8.47
CA MET A 194 10.03 -29.92 -8.75
C MET A 194 9.53 -29.93 -10.20
N LYS A 195 9.99 -29.01 -11.07
CA LYS A 195 9.52 -28.81 -12.45
C LYS A 195 7.99 -28.67 -12.55
N LYS A 196 7.37 -28.04 -11.56
CA LYS A 196 5.94 -27.75 -11.54
C LYS A 196 5.66 -26.34 -12.02
N GLU A 197 4.50 -26.14 -12.63
CA GLU A 197 4.04 -24.80 -12.98
C GLU A 197 3.74 -24.02 -11.70
N PHE A 198 4.38 -22.86 -11.55
CA PHE A 198 4.16 -21.98 -10.41
C PHE A 198 2.81 -21.29 -10.54
N VAL A 199 1.93 -21.50 -9.57
CA VAL A 199 0.62 -20.86 -9.49
C VAL A 199 0.65 -19.80 -8.39
N PRO A 200 0.55 -18.50 -8.73
CA PRO A 200 0.49 -17.44 -7.74
C PRO A 200 -0.73 -17.60 -6.83
N LYS A 201 -0.49 -17.61 -5.51
CA LYS A 201 -1.54 -17.78 -4.50
C LYS A 201 -2.10 -16.44 -4.04
N ASP A 202 -1.25 -15.43 -3.90
CA ASP A 202 -1.57 -14.13 -3.33
C ASP A 202 -0.87 -12.99 -4.10
N MET A 203 -1.05 -11.75 -3.63
CA MET A 203 -0.48 -10.57 -4.29
C MET A 203 1.05 -10.55 -4.27
N VAL A 204 1.70 -11.11 -3.25
CA VAL A 204 3.17 -11.14 -3.16
C VAL A 204 3.76 -12.06 -4.22
N ASP A 205 3.14 -13.21 -4.45
CA ASP A 205 3.53 -14.10 -5.56
C ASP A 205 3.43 -13.41 -6.93
N VAL A 206 2.35 -12.66 -7.15
CA VAL A 206 2.16 -11.92 -8.41
C VAL A 206 3.26 -10.88 -8.58
N LEU A 207 3.58 -10.12 -7.53
CA LEU A 207 4.67 -9.13 -7.58
C LEU A 207 6.03 -9.78 -7.86
N LEU A 208 6.36 -10.87 -7.16
CA LEU A 208 7.60 -11.61 -7.41
C LEU A 208 7.65 -12.19 -8.83
N GLN A 209 6.52 -12.63 -9.38
CA GLN A 209 6.43 -13.11 -10.75
C GLN A 209 6.79 -12.01 -11.75
N LEU A 210 6.23 -10.81 -11.58
CA LEU A 210 6.51 -9.66 -12.43
C LEU A 210 7.99 -9.26 -12.38
N VAL A 211 8.59 -9.19 -11.19
CA VAL A 211 10.02 -8.86 -11.03
C VAL A 211 10.90 -9.87 -11.78
N THR A 212 10.62 -11.17 -11.64
CA THR A 212 11.38 -12.21 -12.34
C THR A 212 11.26 -12.08 -13.86
N LEU A 213 10.05 -11.86 -14.37
CA LEU A 213 9.81 -11.68 -15.80
C LEU A 213 10.55 -10.45 -16.35
N MET A 214 10.54 -9.33 -15.61
CA MET A 214 11.28 -8.13 -15.99
C MET A 214 12.79 -8.38 -16.07
N ILE A 215 13.36 -9.08 -15.08
CA ILE A 215 14.79 -9.45 -15.08
C ILE A 215 15.12 -10.37 -16.26
N GLN A 216 14.29 -11.38 -16.53
CA GLN A 216 14.49 -12.28 -17.67
C GLN A 216 14.45 -11.54 -19.01
N ILE A 217 13.50 -10.62 -19.20
CA ILE A 217 13.41 -9.79 -20.41
C ILE A 217 14.67 -8.93 -20.57
N LEU A 218 15.16 -8.32 -19.48
CA LEU A 218 16.40 -7.52 -19.51
C LEU A 218 17.61 -8.38 -19.90
N ILE A 219 17.74 -9.58 -19.34
CA ILE A 219 18.82 -10.51 -19.69
C ILE A 219 18.73 -10.94 -21.15
N LEU A 220 17.55 -11.33 -21.63
CA LEU A 220 17.34 -11.74 -23.03
C LEU A 220 17.64 -10.59 -24.00
N ASN A 221 17.19 -9.37 -23.69
CA ASN A 221 17.51 -8.19 -24.49
C ASN A 221 19.01 -7.90 -24.52
N TYR A 222 19.69 -7.99 -23.36
CA TYR A 222 21.14 -7.82 -23.29
C TYR A 222 21.89 -8.88 -24.13
N LEU A 223 21.50 -10.16 -24.03
CA LEU A 223 22.10 -11.23 -24.82
C LEU A 223 21.84 -11.06 -26.31
N ALA A 224 20.64 -10.63 -26.71
CA ALA A 224 20.31 -10.35 -28.10
C ALA A 224 21.14 -9.18 -28.67
N ILE A 225 21.34 -8.11 -27.89
CA ILE A 225 22.20 -6.99 -28.27
C ILE A 225 23.66 -7.45 -28.41
N LYS A 226 24.16 -8.22 -27.44
CA LYS A 226 25.53 -8.77 -27.48
C LYS A 226 25.76 -9.69 -28.68
N SER A 227 24.79 -10.57 -28.99
CA SER A 227 24.84 -11.45 -30.16
C SER A 227 24.84 -10.67 -31.47
N ARG A 228 24.05 -9.60 -31.59
CA ARG A 228 24.10 -8.72 -32.77
C ARG A 228 25.45 -8.01 -32.89
N ALA A 229 26.02 -7.53 -31.78
CA ALA A 229 27.32 -6.86 -31.80
C ALA A 229 28.47 -7.81 -32.25
N LEU A 230 28.40 -9.10 -31.91
CA LEU A 230 29.36 -10.13 -32.33
C LEU A 230 29.25 -10.52 -33.81
N HIS A 231 28.15 -10.20 -34.50
CA HIS A 231 27.99 -10.47 -35.94
C HIS A 231 28.55 -9.35 -36.83
N TRP A 232 29.02 -8.23 -36.26
CA TRP A 232 29.64 -7.10 -36.97
C TRP A 232 31.15 -6.95 -36.67
N THR A 233 31.77 -7.98 -36.10
CA THR A 233 33.22 -8.13 -35.91
C THR A 233 33.69 -9.39 -36.61
#